data_AF-A0A5C7LED5-F1
#
_entry.id   AF-A0A5C7LED5-F1
#
_cell.length_a   1.000
_cell.length_b   1.000
_cell.length_c   1.000
_cell.angle_alpha   90.00
_cell.angle_beta   90.00
_cell.angle_gamma   90.00
#
_symmetry.space_group_name_H-M   'P 1'
#
loop_
_entity.id
_entity.type
_entity.pdbx_description
1 polymer ?
#
loop_
_entity_poly.entity_id
_entity_poly.type
_entity_poly.pdbx_seq_one_letter_code
_entity_poly.pdbx_strand_id
1 'polypeptide(L)'
;MELILLKTKTFIMKVWSFLKLYGTEILLGAALVYTILLVKQRNDIVESLVKQQKETREAHKKNLEVLQQQVEQEIQRRQSIEREHANIVRQINEQHDATLKEIASLRSKEIRALVEKHHDNPEKMAETINEVFGIPLFKPHN
;
A
#
# COMPACT_ATOMS: atom_id res chain seq x y z
N MET A 1 43.41 -3.40 76.11
CA MET A 1 42.09 -3.78 75.55
C MET A 1 40.92 -3.16 76.30
N GLU A 2 41.00 -2.94 77.62
CA GLU A 2 39.87 -2.40 78.40
C GLU A 2 39.42 -0.98 78.02
N LEU A 3 40.36 -0.11 77.63
CA LEU A 3 40.04 1.27 77.25
C LEU A 3 39.17 1.36 75.98
N ILE A 4 39.32 0.40 75.07
CA ILE A 4 38.57 0.34 73.81
C ILE A 4 37.15 -0.13 74.11
N LEU A 5 36.98 -1.13 74.98
CA LEU A 5 35.69 -1.64 75.43
C LEU A 5 34.86 -0.58 76.18
N LEU A 6 35.50 0.22 77.01
CA LEU A 6 34.83 1.32 77.72
C LEU A 6 34.37 2.42 76.75
N LYS A 7 35.18 2.76 75.74
CA LYS A 7 34.84 3.73 74.71
C LYS A 7 33.71 3.26 73.79
N THR A 8 33.69 2.00 73.37
CA THR A 8 32.59 1.44 72.59
C THR A 8 31.30 1.36 73.40
N LYS A 9 31.37 0.93 74.67
CA LYS A 9 30.20 0.89 75.55
C LYS A 9 29.56 2.27 75.75
N THR A 10 30.38 3.30 75.99
CA THR A 10 29.89 4.68 76.15
C THR A 10 29.36 5.27 74.84
N PHE A 11 29.94 4.92 73.70
CA PHE A 11 29.42 5.31 72.38
C PHE A 11 28.04 4.69 72.10
N ILE A 12 27.88 3.38 72.36
CA ILE A 12 26.60 2.68 72.18
C ILE A 12 25.53 3.28 73.08
N MET A 13 25.84 3.61 74.34
CA MET A 13 24.88 4.27 75.23
C MET A 13 24.49 5.68 74.78
N LYS A 14 25.42 6.45 74.20
CA LYS A 14 25.11 7.76 73.60
C LYS A 14 24.20 7.62 72.40
N VAL A 15 24.51 6.70 71.48
CA VAL A 15 23.67 6.42 70.30
C VAL A 15 22.29 5.94 70.72
N TRP A 16 22.21 5.04 71.70
CA TRP A 16 20.94 4.53 72.22
C TRP A 16 20.10 5.61 72.92
N SER A 17 20.75 6.51 73.66
CA SER A 17 20.06 7.65 74.28
C SER A 17 19.59 8.67 73.24
N PHE A 18 20.41 8.96 72.22
CA PHE A 18 20.02 9.81 71.10
C PHE A 18 18.84 9.22 70.32
N LEU A 19 18.86 7.91 70.07
CA LEU A 19 17.79 7.20 69.38
C LEU A 19 16.49 7.17 70.21
N LYS A 20 16.57 7.10 71.54
CA LYS A 20 15.41 7.22 72.42
C LYS A 20 14.84 8.64 72.49
N LEU A 21 15.70 9.66 72.41
CA LEU A 21 15.28 11.06 72.54
C LEU A 21 14.74 11.64 71.23
N TYR A 22 15.38 11.31 70.10
CA TYR A 22 15.07 11.87 68.77
C TYR A 22 14.52 10.84 67.78
N GLY A 23 14.32 9.58 68.20
CA GLY A 23 13.87 8.51 67.31
C GLY A 23 12.52 8.77 66.64
N THR A 24 11.61 9.45 67.34
CA THR A 24 10.32 9.88 66.79
C THR A 24 10.48 10.97 65.72
N GLU A 25 11.36 11.94 65.92
CA GLU A 25 11.64 13.00 64.93
C GLU A 25 12.33 12.46 63.68
N ILE A 26 13.27 11.53 63.84
CA ILE A 26 13.95 10.85 62.72
C ILE A 26 12.94 10.01 61.93
N LEU A 27 12.05 9.28 62.60
CA LEU A 27 11.00 8.50 61.94
C LEU A 27 10.03 9.40 61.16
N LEU A 28 9.64 10.54 61.72
CA LEU A 28 8.79 11.53 61.04
C LEU A 28 9.49 12.11 59.81
N GLY A 29 10.76 12.48 59.91
CA GLY A 29 11.55 12.96 58.78
C GLY A 29 11.71 11.90 57.67
N ALA A 30 11.98 10.65 58.05
CA ALA A 30 12.07 9.54 57.10
C ALA A 30 10.73 9.26 56.41
N ALA A 31 9.61 9.30 57.14
CA ALA A 31 8.28 9.16 56.57
C ALA A 31 7.96 10.28 55.56
N LEU A 32 8.31 11.53 55.90
CA LEU A 32 8.15 12.67 55.00
C LEU A 32 8.94 12.49 53.70
N VAL A 33 10.23 12.15 53.79
CA VAL A 33 11.08 11.91 52.61
C VAL A 33 10.53 10.76 51.77
N TYR A 34 10.08 9.68 52.41
CA TYR A 34 9.49 8.53 51.73
C TYR A 34 8.22 8.93 50.96
N THR A 35 7.32 9.72 51.57
CA THR A 35 6.11 10.20 50.88
C THR A 35 6.42 11.09 49.67
N ILE A 36 7.42 11.97 49.78
CA ILE A 36 7.84 12.84 48.67
C ILE A 36 8.41 12.00 47.51
N LEU A 37 9.24 11.01 47.81
CA LEU A 37 9.78 10.09 46.80
C LEU A 37 8.68 9.30 46.08
N LEU A 38 7.67 8.84 46.81
CA LEU A 38 6.54 8.08 46.27
C LEU A 38 5.68 8.94 45.32
N VAL A 39 5.42 10.20 45.69
CA VAL A 39 4.69 11.15 44.83
C VAL A 39 5.49 11.47 43.57
N LYS A 40 6.80 11.67 43.69
CA LYS A 40 7.68 11.95 42.54
C LYS A 40 7.73 10.78 41.56
N GLN A 41 7.90 9.54 42.06
CA GLN A 41 7.83 8.34 41.21
C GLN A 41 6.50 8.20 40.47
N ARG A 42 5.37 8.51 41.12
CA ARG A 42 4.07 8.47 40.46
C ARG A 42 3.96 9.50 39.35
N ASN A 43 4.48 10.71 39.55
CA ASN A 43 4.46 11.74 38.52
C ASN A 43 5.31 11.35 37.29
N ASP A 44 6.49 10.77 37.50
CA ASP A 44 7.35 10.30 36.41
C ASP A 44 6.68 9.18 35.60
N ILE A 45 6.01 8.24 36.27
CA ILE A 45 5.23 7.17 35.63
C ILE A 45 4.06 7.75 34.84
N VAL A 46 3.31 8.69 35.41
CA VAL A 46 2.18 9.33 34.70
C VAL A 46 2.67 10.11 33.49
N GLU A 47 3.77 10.86 33.62
CA GLU A 47 4.33 11.63 32.49
C GLU A 47 4.80 10.71 31.36
N SER A 48 5.50 9.62 31.69
CA SER A 48 5.94 8.63 30.70
C SER A 48 4.78 7.96 29.99
N LEU A 49 3.70 7.60 30.69
CA LEU A 49 2.50 7.03 30.09
C LEU A 49 1.79 8.02 29.15
N VAL A 50 1.71 9.29 29.54
CA VAL A 50 1.14 10.35 28.69
C VAL A 50 2.00 10.56 27.42
N LYS A 51 3.33 10.56 27.56
CA LYS A 51 4.26 10.62 26.42
C LYS A 51 4.07 9.43 25.47
N GLN A 52 4.07 8.21 26.02
CA GLN A 52 3.88 6.99 25.24
C GLN A 52 2.52 6.99 24.52
N GLN A 53 1.45 7.47 25.17
CA GLN A 53 0.14 7.59 24.54
C GLN A 53 0.13 8.61 23.39
N LYS A 54 0.81 9.76 23.56
CA LYS A 54 0.97 10.76 22.49
C LYS A 54 1.75 10.20 21.32
N GLU A 55 2.89 9.57 21.58
CA GLU A 55 3.72 8.94 20.54
C GLU A 55 2.94 7.87 19.79
N THR A 56 2.16 7.04 20.50
CA THR A 56 1.31 6.02 19.88
C THR A 56 0.24 6.65 18.98
N ARG A 57 -0.41 7.72 19.44
CA ARG A 57 -1.41 8.45 18.64
C ARG A 57 -0.80 9.08 17.40
N GLU A 58 0.37 9.71 17.53
CA GLU A 58 1.09 10.32 16.40
C GLU A 58 1.55 9.28 15.39
N ALA A 59 2.10 8.15 15.86
CA ALA A 59 2.46 7.03 15.00
C ALA A 59 1.23 6.47 14.26
N HIS A 60 0.10 6.33 14.95
CA HIS A 60 -1.13 5.84 14.33
C HIS A 60 -1.68 6.82 13.28
N LYS A 61 -1.64 8.13 13.57
CA LYS A 61 -2.01 9.16 12.60
C LYS A 61 -1.12 9.12 11.36
N LYS A 62 0.19 9.01 11.54
CA LYS A 62 1.15 8.89 10.43
C LYS A 62 0.91 7.64 9.59
N ASN A 63 0.61 6.51 10.24
CA ASN A 63 0.29 5.27 9.53
C ASN A 63 -1.00 5.41 8.71
N LEU A 64 -2.02 6.09 9.24
CA LEU A 64 -3.26 6.37 8.50
C LEU A 64 -3.01 7.31 7.30
N GLU A 65 -2.19 8.35 7.47
CA GLU A 65 -1.81 9.26 6.38
C GLU A 65 -1.07 8.51 5.26
N VAL A 66 -0.09 7.65 5.60
CA VAL A 66 0.62 6.82 4.62
C VAL A 66 -0.34 5.87 3.91
N LEU A 67 -1.25 5.23 4.64
CA LEU A 67 -2.22 4.30 4.06
C LEU A 67 -3.18 5.01 3.10
N GLN A 68 -3.65 6.22 3.46
CA GLN A 68 -4.46 7.05 2.57
C GLN A 68 -3.69 7.43 1.30
N GLN A 69 -2.44 7.84 1.42
CA GLN A 69 -1.59 8.17 0.27
C GLN A 69 -1.37 6.96 -0.65
N GLN A 70 -1.16 5.77 -0.08
CA GLN A 70 -1.00 4.54 -0.86
C GLN A 70 -2.27 4.17 -1.62
N VAL A 71 -3.44 4.29 -0.98
CA VAL A 71 -4.73 4.04 -1.63
C VAL A 71 -4.97 5.01 -2.78
N GLU A 72 -4.73 6.30 -2.56
CA GLU A 72 -4.87 7.32 -3.61
C GLU A 72 -3.94 7.05 -4.80
N GLN A 73 -2.67 6.72 -4.53
CA GLN A 73 -1.72 6.34 -5.58
C GLN A 73 -2.16 5.08 -6.34
N GLU A 74 -2.71 4.09 -5.64
CA GLU A 74 -3.20 2.88 -6.27
C GLU A 74 -4.41 3.15 -7.17
N ILE A 75 -5.35 4.00 -6.72
CA ILE A 75 -6.49 4.43 -7.54
C ILE A 75 -6.00 5.14 -8.81
N GLN A 76 -5.07 6.08 -8.69
CA GLN A 76 -4.53 6.81 -9.84
C GLN A 76 -3.81 5.88 -10.82
N ARG A 77 -3.04 4.91 -10.29
CA ARG A 77 -2.35 3.92 -11.12
C ARG A 77 -3.33 2.98 -11.83
N ARG A 78 -4.41 2.56 -11.16
CA ARG A 78 -5.47 1.76 -11.80
C ARG A 78 -6.14 2.54 -12.92
N GLN A 79 -6.50 3.80 -12.67
CA GLN A 79 -7.10 4.66 -13.69
C GLN A 79 -6.18 4.89 -14.89
N SER A 80 -4.86 5.06 -14.68
CA SER A 80 -3.92 5.21 -15.79
C SER A 80 -3.83 3.94 -16.63
N ILE A 81 -3.76 2.77 -15.98
CA ILE A 81 -3.73 1.47 -16.67
C ILE A 81 -5.01 1.24 -17.46
N GLU A 82 -6.18 1.53 -16.89
CA GLU A 82 -7.46 1.38 -17.58
C GLU A 82 -7.54 2.28 -18.82
N ARG A 83 -7.07 3.53 -18.73
CA ARG A 83 -7.01 4.44 -19.88
C ARG A 83 -6.06 3.95 -20.96
N GLU A 84 -4.88 3.47 -20.57
CA GLU A 84 -3.89 2.93 -21.50
C GLU A 84 -4.44 1.69 -22.21
N HIS A 85 -5.03 0.76 -21.46
CA HIS A 85 -5.66 -0.43 -22.01
C HIS A 85 -6.80 -0.08 -22.98
N ALA A 86 -7.68 0.86 -22.60
CA ALA A 86 -8.75 1.33 -23.48
C ALA A 86 -8.19 1.96 -24.78
N ASN A 87 -7.11 2.73 -24.69
CA ASN A 87 -6.45 3.30 -25.86
C ASN A 87 -5.85 2.22 -26.78
N ILE A 88 -5.18 1.22 -26.21
CA ILE A 88 -4.60 0.10 -26.97
C ILE A 88 -5.70 -0.68 -27.68
N VAL A 89 -6.77 -1.03 -26.98
CA VAL A 89 -7.90 -1.75 -27.57
C VAL A 89 -8.53 -0.94 -28.71
N ARG A 90 -8.71 0.37 -28.52
CA ARG A 90 -9.22 1.26 -29.57
C ARG A 90 -8.29 1.26 -30.79
N GLN A 91 -6.98 1.39 -30.59
CA GLN A 91 -6.01 1.37 -31.69
C GLN A 91 -6.03 0.05 -32.45
N ILE A 92 -6.14 -1.08 -31.74
CA ILE A 92 -6.25 -2.41 -32.36
C ILE A 92 -7.51 -2.48 -33.22
N ASN A 93 -8.65 -2.02 -32.70
CA ASN A 93 -9.91 -2.02 -33.44
C ASN A 93 -9.85 -1.11 -34.68
N GLU A 94 -9.29 0.10 -34.55
CA GLU A 94 -9.11 1.02 -35.67
C GLU A 94 -8.20 0.44 -36.76
N GLN A 95 -7.10 -0.20 -36.37
CA GLN A 95 -6.19 -0.88 -37.30
C GLN A 95 -6.87 -2.07 -37.98
N HIS A 96 -7.63 -2.85 -37.23
CA HIS A 96 -8.38 -3.99 -37.77
C HIS A 96 -9.41 -3.54 -38.80
N ASP A 97 -10.22 -2.52 -38.47
CA ASP A 97 -11.22 -1.95 -39.37
C ASP A 97 -10.59 -1.33 -40.63
N ALA A 98 -9.45 -0.65 -40.49
CA ALA A 98 -8.71 -0.11 -41.61
C ALA A 98 -8.21 -1.24 -42.54
N THR A 99 -7.67 -2.31 -41.95
CA THR A 99 -7.20 -3.49 -42.69
C THR A 99 -8.33 -4.18 -43.43
N LEU A 100 -9.50 -4.35 -42.78
CA LEU A 100 -10.68 -4.93 -43.42
C LEU A 100 -11.17 -4.10 -44.60
N LYS A 101 -11.21 -2.77 -44.47
CA LYS A 101 -11.58 -1.85 -45.56
C LYS A 101 -10.58 -1.91 -46.71
N GLU A 102 -9.29 -1.99 -46.41
CA GLU A 102 -8.25 -2.13 -47.42
C GLU A 102 -8.39 -3.46 -48.17
N ILE A 103 -8.54 -4.58 -47.46
CA ILE A 103 -8.77 -5.90 -48.06
C ILE A 103 -10.02 -5.87 -48.94
N ALA A 104 -11.15 -5.32 -48.46
CA ALA A 104 -12.38 -5.23 -49.24
C ALA A 104 -12.20 -4.41 -50.53
N SER A 105 -11.48 -3.29 -50.44
CA SER A 105 -11.14 -2.43 -51.59
C SER A 105 -10.26 -3.17 -52.60
N LEU A 106 -9.22 -3.88 -52.13
CA LEU A 106 -8.34 -4.69 -52.98
C LEU A 106 -9.12 -5.80 -53.69
N ARG A 107 -9.93 -6.57 -52.95
CA ARG A 107 -10.79 -7.61 -53.51
C ARG A 107 -11.79 -7.07 -54.53
N SER A 108 -12.40 -5.93 -54.27
CA SER A 108 -13.32 -5.29 -55.23
C SER A 108 -12.62 -4.87 -56.52
N LYS A 109 -11.39 -4.32 -56.42
CA LYS A 109 -10.56 -4.00 -57.59
C LYS A 109 -10.17 -5.24 -58.38
N GLU A 110 -9.79 -6.32 -57.71
CA GLU A 110 -9.48 -7.61 -58.34
C GLU A 110 -10.70 -8.16 -59.10
N ILE A 111 -11.89 -8.14 -58.49
CA ILE A 111 -13.13 -8.56 -59.16
C ILE A 111 -13.37 -7.72 -60.41
N ARG A 112 -13.25 -6.39 -60.31
CA ARG A 112 -13.46 -5.50 -61.45
C ARG A 112 -12.48 -5.77 -62.59
N ALA A 113 -11.20 -5.98 -62.26
CA ALA A 113 -10.18 -6.33 -63.25
C ALA A 113 -10.44 -7.69 -63.92
N LEU A 114 -10.92 -8.69 -63.16
CA LEU A 114 -11.32 -9.98 -63.69
C LEU A 114 -12.52 -9.85 -64.65
N VAL A 115 -13.53 -9.05 -64.27
CA VAL A 115 -14.72 -8.80 -65.10
C VAL A 115 -14.34 -8.09 -66.41
N GLU A 116 -13.48 -7.06 -66.35
CA GLU A 116 -13.01 -6.35 -67.55
C GLU A 116 -12.20 -7.25 -68.48
N LYS A 117 -11.36 -8.14 -67.93
CA LYS A 117 -10.51 -9.05 -68.70
C LYS A 117 -11.30 -10.20 -69.35
N HIS A 118 -12.40 -10.63 -68.75
CA HIS A 118 -13.17 -11.81 -69.17
C HIS A 118 -14.59 -11.48 -69.67
N HIS A 119 -14.88 -10.21 -69.98
CA HIS A 119 -16.21 -9.77 -70.42
C HIS A 119 -16.75 -10.51 -71.66
N ASP A 120 -15.85 -10.99 -72.53
CA ASP A 120 -16.17 -11.74 -73.75
C ASP A 120 -16.49 -13.23 -73.50
N ASN A 121 -16.21 -13.77 -72.29
CA ASN A 121 -16.45 -15.17 -71.96
C ASN A 121 -16.96 -15.33 -70.51
N PRO A 122 -18.29 -15.26 -70.30
CA PRO A 122 -18.90 -15.30 -68.98
C PRO A 122 -18.71 -16.63 -68.24
N GLU A 123 -18.56 -17.76 -68.94
CA GLU A 123 -18.28 -19.06 -68.31
C GLU A 123 -16.89 -19.10 -67.68
N LYS A 124 -15.85 -18.63 -68.40
CA LYS A 124 -14.48 -18.55 -67.85
C LYS A 124 -14.35 -17.54 -66.72
N MET A 125 -15.15 -16.47 -66.74
CA MET A 125 -15.22 -15.48 -65.66
C MET A 125 -15.74 -16.11 -64.35
N ALA A 126 -16.82 -16.89 -64.44
CA ALA A 126 -17.41 -17.56 -63.28
C ALA A 126 -16.46 -18.59 -62.65
N GLU A 127 -15.74 -19.35 -63.48
CA GLU A 127 -14.72 -20.32 -63.04
C GLU A 127 -13.55 -19.63 -62.31
N THR A 128 -13.03 -18.53 -62.87
CA THR A 128 -11.90 -17.79 -62.28
C THR A 128 -12.28 -17.07 -60.98
N ILE A 129 -13.51 -16.54 -60.89
CA ILE A 129 -14.02 -15.93 -59.65
C ILE A 129 -14.18 -17.01 -58.56
N ASN A 130 -14.65 -18.21 -58.90
CA ASN A 130 -14.76 -19.30 -57.94
C ASN A 130 -13.38 -19.74 -57.40
N GLU A 131 -12.35 -19.85 -58.25
CA GLU A 131 -11.00 -20.21 -57.80
C GLU A 131 -10.36 -19.16 -56.87
N VAL A 132 -10.56 -17.86 -57.14
CA VAL A 132 -9.95 -16.78 -56.35
C VAL A 132 -10.68 -16.53 -55.02
N PHE A 133 -12.01 -16.77 -54.99
CA PHE A 133 -12.86 -16.39 -53.86
C PHE A 133 -13.53 -17.58 -53.13
N GLY A 134 -13.41 -18.81 -53.66
CA GLY A 134 -13.97 -20.02 -53.07
C GLY A 134 -15.51 -20.08 -53.05
N ILE A 135 -16.19 -19.35 -53.94
CA ILE A 135 -17.66 -19.25 -53.98
C ILE A 135 -18.20 -20.35 -54.92
N PRO A 136 -18.83 -21.43 -54.41
CA PRO A 136 -19.33 -22.51 -55.26
C PRO A 136 -20.43 -22.01 -56.21
N LEU A 137 -20.23 -22.21 -57.52
CA LEU A 137 -21.18 -21.81 -58.55
C LEU A 137 -22.45 -22.66 -58.47
N PHE A 138 -23.61 -22.02 -58.30
CA PHE A 138 -24.90 -22.68 -58.50
C PHE A 138 -25.12 -22.86 -60.01
N LYS A 139 -25.01 -24.11 -60.48
CA LYS A 139 -25.24 -24.46 -61.89
C LYS A 139 -26.76 -24.68 -62.08
N PRO A 140 -27.50 -23.82 -62.80
CA PRO A 140 -28.90 -24.11 -63.10
C PRO A 140 -28.95 -25.35 -64.02
N HIS A 141 -29.61 -26.40 -63.56
CA HIS A 141 -29.91 -27.57 -64.38
C HIS A 141 -30.92 -27.17 -65.47
N ASN A 142 -30.55 -27.46 -66.71
CA ASN A 142 -31.46 -27.49 -67.85
C ASN A 142 -32.13 -28.87 -67.91
#